data_AF-A0A2P0W7N8-F1
#
_entry.id   AF-A0A2P0W7N8-F1
#
_cell.length_a   1.000
_cell.length_b   1.000
_cell.length_c   1.000
_cell.angle_alpha   90.00
_cell.angle_beta   90.00
_cell.angle_gamma   90.00
#
_symmetry.space_group_name_H-M   'P 1'
#
loop_
_entity.id
_entity.type
_entity.pdbx_description
1 polymer ?
#
loop_
_entity_poly.entity_id
_entity_poly.type
_entity_poly.pdbx_seq_one_letter_code
_entity_poly.pdbx_strand_id
1 'polypeptide(L)'
;LFGTIDTWLVWKLTGGAVHVTDYTNASRTLMYNIYDLNWDEELLEILDIPKQMLPEVRASSEIYGKTVPYHFFGEEIPIAGIAGDQQAALFGQACFKQGMAKNTYGTGCFMLMNTGEKAVQSEHGLLTTIAWGLNGKVEYALEGSIFVAGSAIQWLRDGLRMFKSAQDSEAYASRVESTDGVYVVPAFVGLGAPYWDSEVKGAVFGLTRGTSKEQFVRATLESL
;
A
#
# COMPACT_ATOMS: atom_id res chain seq x y z
N LEU A 1 8.02 -22.93 -3.13
CA LEU A 1 7.50 -21.89 -4.02
C LEU A 1 7.20 -20.66 -3.17
N PHE A 2 7.61 -19.49 -3.64
CA PHE A 2 7.35 -18.17 -3.05
C PHE A 2 6.26 -17.45 -3.86
N GLY A 3 5.52 -16.54 -3.25
CA GLY A 3 4.60 -15.66 -3.96
C GLY A 3 3.94 -14.65 -3.03
N THR A 4 3.68 -13.46 -3.54
CA THR A 4 2.76 -12.49 -2.95
C THR A 4 1.31 -13.01 -3.02
N ILE A 5 0.35 -12.27 -2.45
CA ILE A 5 -1.04 -12.74 -2.35
C ILE A 5 -1.66 -12.99 -3.73
N ASP A 6 -1.35 -12.16 -4.72
CA ASP A 6 -1.79 -12.35 -6.11
C ASP A 6 -1.27 -13.67 -6.70
N THR A 7 0.03 -13.96 -6.56
CA THR A 7 0.61 -15.24 -6.98
C THR A 7 -0.07 -16.42 -6.31
N TRP A 8 -0.31 -16.33 -5.01
CA TRP A 8 -1.02 -17.37 -4.28
C TRP A 8 -2.44 -17.58 -4.82
N LEU A 9 -3.19 -16.50 -5.05
CA LEU A 9 -4.55 -16.60 -5.58
C LEU A 9 -4.56 -17.22 -6.98
N VAL A 10 -3.68 -16.79 -7.89
CA VAL A 10 -3.58 -17.39 -9.24
C VAL A 10 -3.19 -18.87 -9.16
N TRP A 11 -2.23 -19.21 -8.32
CA TRP A 11 -1.82 -20.61 -8.10
C TRP A 11 -3.00 -21.46 -7.65
N LYS A 12 -3.81 -20.97 -6.71
CA LYS A 12 -5.01 -21.68 -6.24
C LYS A 12 -6.09 -21.77 -7.31
N LEU A 13 -6.39 -20.66 -7.97
CA LEU A 13 -7.43 -20.58 -8.99
C LEU A 13 -7.14 -21.44 -10.23
N THR A 14 -5.87 -21.69 -10.52
CA THR A 14 -5.42 -22.52 -11.65
C THR A 14 -5.12 -23.96 -11.24
N GLY A 15 -5.43 -24.36 -10.00
CA GLY A 15 -5.14 -25.72 -9.51
C GLY A 15 -3.65 -26.06 -9.45
N GLY A 16 -2.79 -25.05 -9.32
CA GLY A 16 -1.33 -25.18 -9.28
C GLY A 16 -0.65 -25.18 -10.65
N ALA A 17 -1.36 -24.81 -11.71
CA ALA A 17 -0.80 -24.80 -13.06
C ALA A 17 0.00 -23.53 -13.39
N VAL A 18 -0.34 -22.39 -12.77
CA VAL A 18 0.26 -21.08 -13.10
C VAL A 18 0.87 -20.45 -11.85
N HIS A 19 2.19 -20.19 -11.91
CA HIS A 19 2.97 -19.52 -10.87
C HIS A 19 3.49 -18.18 -11.39
N VAL A 20 2.73 -17.12 -11.15
CA VAL A 20 2.94 -15.81 -11.79
C VAL A 20 2.67 -14.65 -10.81
N THR A 21 3.31 -13.52 -11.03
CA THR A 21 3.04 -12.22 -10.40
C THR A 21 3.04 -11.13 -11.48
N ASP A 22 2.46 -9.97 -11.21
CA ASP A 22 2.64 -8.81 -12.08
C ASP A 22 3.82 -7.92 -11.65
N TYR A 23 4.21 -6.97 -12.51
CA TYR A 23 5.27 -6.01 -12.22
C TYR A 23 5.04 -5.20 -10.94
N THR A 24 3.79 -4.83 -10.65
CA THR A 24 3.50 -3.99 -9.48
C THR A 24 3.79 -4.75 -8.19
N ASN A 25 3.29 -5.97 -8.04
CA ASN A 25 3.58 -6.81 -6.88
C ASN A 25 5.06 -7.19 -6.81
N ALA A 26 5.69 -7.57 -7.94
CA ALA A 26 7.12 -7.89 -7.98
C ALA A 26 7.98 -6.73 -7.48
N SER A 27 7.69 -5.49 -7.88
CA SER A 27 8.43 -4.29 -7.44
C SER A 27 8.38 -4.03 -5.93
N ARG A 28 7.45 -4.66 -5.19
CA ARG A 28 7.31 -4.53 -3.72
C ARG A 28 8.05 -5.60 -2.93
N THR A 29 8.73 -6.52 -3.61
CA THR A 29 9.37 -7.67 -2.97
C THR A 29 10.78 -7.40 -2.46
N LEU A 30 11.36 -6.23 -2.75
CA LEU A 30 12.80 -5.92 -2.62
C LEU A 30 13.72 -6.77 -3.53
N MET A 31 13.23 -7.86 -4.14
CA MET A 31 14.04 -8.79 -4.93
C MET A 31 13.99 -8.53 -6.45
N TYR A 32 13.15 -7.60 -6.90
CA TYR A 32 12.92 -7.33 -8.32
C TYR A 32 13.56 -6.01 -8.73
N ASN A 33 14.44 -6.06 -9.72
CA ASN A 33 15.05 -4.86 -10.30
C ASN A 33 14.03 -4.18 -11.22
N ILE A 34 13.57 -3.01 -10.79
CA ILE A 34 12.53 -2.26 -11.50
C ILE A 34 13.02 -1.59 -12.79
N TYR A 35 14.33 -1.46 -13.00
CA TYR A 35 14.91 -0.83 -14.19
C TYR A 35 15.12 -1.85 -15.30
N ASP A 36 15.67 -3.02 -14.95
CA ASP A 36 15.95 -4.11 -15.88
C ASP A 36 14.76 -5.06 -16.08
N LEU A 37 13.75 -4.94 -15.22
CA LEU A 37 12.52 -5.73 -15.23
C LEU A 37 12.80 -7.24 -15.13
N ASN A 38 13.63 -7.60 -14.14
CA ASN A 38 13.96 -8.99 -13.82
C ASN A 38 14.17 -9.18 -12.32
N TRP A 39 14.13 -10.43 -11.87
CA TRP A 39 14.60 -10.78 -10.54
C TRP A 39 16.10 -10.51 -10.43
N ASP A 40 16.51 -9.78 -9.40
CA ASP A 40 17.88 -9.30 -9.22
C ASP A 40 18.76 -10.38 -8.59
N GLU A 41 19.76 -10.87 -9.32
CA GLU A 41 20.57 -12.00 -8.85
C GLU A 41 21.43 -11.65 -7.63
N GLU A 42 21.88 -10.40 -7.52
CA GLU A 42 22.69 -9.94 -6.38
C GLU A 42 21.83 -9.88 -5.11
N LEU A 43 20.63 -9.31 -5.19
CA LEU A 43 19.70 -9.26 -4.05
C LEU A 43 19.24 -10.66 -3.61
N LEU A 44 19.04 -11.57 -4.56
CA LEU A 44 18.71 -12.97 -4.24
C LEU A 44 19.86 -13.69 -3.53
N GLU A 45 21.10 -13.46 -3.94
CA GLU A 45 22.28 -14.02 -3.26
C GLU A 45 22.43 -13.45 -1.84
N ILE A 46 22.30 -12.13 -1.68
CA ILE A 46 22.38 -11.46 -0.37
C ILE A 46 21.33 -11.98 0.61
N LEU A 47 20.12 -12.28 0.12
CA LEU A 47 19.00 -12.77 0.94
C LEU A 47 18.94 -14.30 1.07
N ASP A 48 19.86 -15.04 0.43
CA ASP A 48 19.88 -16.51 0.36
C ASP A 48 18.57 -17.10 -0.18
N ILE A 49 18.07 -16.56 -1.31
CA ILE A 49 16.80 -16.95 -1.92
C ILE A 49 17.04 -17.69 -3.25
N PRO A 50 16.64 -18.98 -3.36
CA PRO A 50 16.74 -19.72 -4.61
C PRO A 50 15.81 -19.17 -5.69
N LYS A 51 16.37 -18.75 -6.83
CA LYS A 51 15.63 -18.19 -7.97
C LYS A 51 14.48 -19.07 -8.46
N GLN A 52 14.61 -20.39 -8.37
CA GLN A 52 13.60 -21.38 -8.80
C GLN A 52 12.32 -21.34 -7.95
N MET A 53 12.34 -20.66 -6.80
CA MET A 53 11.15 -20.46 -5.98
C MET A 53 10.29 -19.30 -6.45
N LEU A 54 10.80 -18.41 -7.31
CA LEU A 54 10.15 -17.15 -7.67
C LEU A 54 9.17 -17.34 -8.84
N PRO A 55 8.01 -16.65 -8.82
CA PRO A 55 7.07 -16.69 -9.93
C PRO A 55 7.61 -16.00 -11.17
N GLU A 56 7.04 -16.34 -12.33
CA GLU A 56 7.22 -15.56 -13.55
C GLU A 56 6.61 -14.17 -13.37
N VAL A 57 7.30 -13.11 -13.80
CA VAL A 57 6.79 -11.74 -13.72
C VAL A 57 6.23 -11.32 -15.07
N ARG A 58 5.01 -10.79 -15.07
CA ARG A 58 4.26 -10.44 -16.28
C ARG A 58 3.63 -9.05 -16.22
N ALA A 59 3.06 -8.58 -17.33
CA ALA A 59 2.36 -7.30 -17.37
C ALA A 59 1.12 -7.33 -16.46
N SER A 60 0.63 -6.16 -16.06
CA SER A 60 -0.54 -6.04 -15.16
C SER A 60 -1.88 -6.31 -15.85
N SER A 61 -1.89 -6.40 -17.19
CA SER A 61 -3.07 -6.68 -18.01
C SER A 61 -2.71 -7.57 -19.20
N GLU A 62 -2.90 -8.87 -19.02
CA GLU A 62 -2.76 -9.92 -20.01
C GLU A 62 -3.44 -11.21 -19.53
N ILE A 63 -3.67 -12.19 -20.41
CA ILE A 63 -4.22 -13.48 -19.99
C ILE A 63 -3.11 -14.35 -19.40
N TYR A 64 -3.07 -14.47 -18.08
CA TYR A 64 -2.08 -15.31 -17.37
C TYR A 64 -2.38 -16.81 -17.46
N GLY A 65 -3.67 -17.14 -17.56
CA GLY A 65 -4.19 -18.49 -17.55
C GLY A 65 -5.70 -18.49 -17.38
N LYS A 66 -6.26 -19.68 -17.14
CA LYS A 66 -7.68 -19.85 -16.84
C LYS A 66 -7.87 -20.51 -15.49
N THR A 67 -8.99 -20.21 -14.85
CA THR A 67 -9.41 -20.91 -13.65
C THR A 67 -9.73 -22.37 -13.97
N VAL A 68 -9.54 -23.26 -12.99
CA VAL A 68 -10.02 -24.64 -13.11
C VAL A 68 -11.55 -24.68 -12.99
N PRO A 69 -12.24 -25.57 -13.75
CA PRO A 69 -13.70 -25.61 -13.83
C PRO A 69 -14.42 -25.70 -12.48
N TYR A 70 -13.86 -26.47 -11.53
CA TYR A 70 -14.50 -26.73 -10.24
C TYR A 70 -14.55 -25.51 -9.31
N HIS A 71 -13.83 -24.42 -9.61
CA HIS A 71 -13.97 -23.17 -8.87
C HIS A 71 -15.14 -22.30 -9.36
N PHE A 72 -15.61 -22.50 -10.60
CA PHE A 72 -16.60 -21.64 -11.26
C PHE A 72 -17.68 -22.45 -11.99
N PHE A 73 -18.36 -23.36 -11.28
CA PHE A 73 -19.54 -24.07 -11.80
C PHE A 73 -19.34 -24.85 -13.12
N GLY A 74 -18.11 -25.30 -13.39
CA GLY A 74 -17.75 -25.98 -14.64
C GLY A 74 -17.12 -25.07 -15.70
N GLU A 75 -17.03 -23.76 -15.45
CA GLU A 75 -16.49 -22.77 -16.38
C GLU A 75 -14.99 -22.49 -16.16
N GLU A 76 -14.27 -22.24 -17.24
CA GLU A 76 -12.87 -21.80 -17.23
C GLU A 76 -12.79 -20.30 -17.51
N ILE A 77 -12.69 -19.50 -16.46
CA ILE A 77 -12.68 -18.04 -16.55
C ILE A 77 -11.24 -17.55 -16.78
N PRO A 78 -10.97 -16.67 -17.77
CA PRO A 78 -9.66 -16.07 -17.95
C PRO A 78 -9.28 -15.21 -16.74
N ILE A 79 -8.07 -15.43 -16.22
CA ILE A 79 -7.44 -14.53 -15.25
C ILE A 79 -6.64 -13.52 -16.07
N ALA A 80 -7.10 -12.26 -16.09
CA ALA A 80 -6.65 -11.28 -17.10
C ALA A 80 -6.14 -9.93 -16.53
N GLY A 81 -6.15 -9.75 -15.21
CA GLY A 81 -5.60 -8.54 -14.59
C GLY A 81 -5.08 -8.82 -13.18
N ILE A 82 -3.87 -8.36 -12.90
CA ILE A 82 -3.22 -8.41 -11.59
C ILE A 82 -2.55 -7.06 -11.36
N ALA A 83 -2.79 -6.47 -10.20
CA ALA A 83 -2.05 -5.31 -9.72
C ALA A 83 -2.09 -5.28 -8.18
N GLY A 84 -1.05 -4.70 -7.57
CA GLY A 84 -1.06 -4.31 -6.17
C GLY A 84 -2.22 -3.35 -5.91
N ASP A 85 -2.81 -3.41 -4.72
CA ASP A 85 -4.03 -2.65 -4.37
C ASP A 85 -3.87 -1.13 -4.57
N GLN A 86 -2.73 -0.56 -4.20
CA GLN A 86 -2.46 0.87 -4.34
C GLN A 86 -2.29 1.30 -5.81
N GLN A 87 -1.62 0.47 -6.61
CA GLN A 87 -1.46 0.67 -8.04
C GLN A 87 -2.80 0.47 -8.78
N ALA A 88 -3.59 -0.52 -8.39
CA ALA A 88 -4.95 -0.73 -8.89
C ALA A 88 -5.84 0.49 -8.57
N ALA A 89 -5.70 1.08 -7.38
CA ALA A 89 -6.40 2.31 -7.02
C ALA A 89 -5.93 3.52 -7.84
N LEU A 90 -4.64 3.65 -8.12
CA LEU A 90 -4.10 4.69 -9.02
C LEU A 90 -4.68 4.55 -10.43
N PHE A 91 -4.74 3.33 -10.96
CA PHE A 91 -5.35 3.03 -12.25
C PHE A 91 -6.87 3.29 -12.26
N GLY A 92 -7.58 2.86 -11.22
CA GLY A 92 -9.03 3.04 -11.06
C GLY A 92 -9.46 4.50 -10.88
N GLN A 93 -8.57 5.35 -10.36
CA GLN A 93 -8.75 6.82 -10.31
C GLN A 93 -8.41 7.52 -11.63
N ALA A 94 -8.13 6.76 -12.69
CA ALA A 94 -7.75 7.26 -14.01
C ALA A 94 -6.51 8.17 -13.99
N CYS A 95 -5.56 7.93 -13.08
CA CYS A 95 -4.30 8.66 -12.99
C CYS A 95 -3.28 8.22 -14.06
N PHE A 96 -3.67 8.25 -15.33
CA PHE A 96 -2.89 7.73 -16.47
C PHE A 96 -1.85 8.71 -17.01
N LYS A 97 -1.81 9.94 -16.50
CA LYS A 97 -0.86 10.96 -16.96
C LYS A 97 0.16 11.23 -15.88
N GLN A 98 1.39 11.45 -16.31
CA GLN A 98 2.47 11.90 -15.44
C GLN A 98 2.02 13.11 -14.59
N GLY A 99 2.31 13.04 -13.30
CA GLY A 99 1.94 14.06 -12.31
C GLY A 99 0.54 13.91 -11.72
N MET A 100 -0.32 13.05 -12.28
CA MET A 100 -1.58 12.69 -11.61
C MET A 100 -1.28 11.87 -10.37
N ALA A 101 -1.93 12.24 -9.26
CA ALA A 101 -1.75 11.61 -7.97
C ALA A 101 -3.09 11.30 -7.32
N LYS A 102 -3.06 10.29 -6.46
CA LYS A 102 -4.17 9.93 -5.57
C LYS A 102 -3.63 9.74 -4.16
N ASN A 103 -4.51 9.86 -3.18
CA ASN A 103 -4.24 9.40 -1.83
C ASN A 103 -5.39 8.50 -1.37
N THR A 104 -5.06 7.33 -0.81
CA THR A 104 -6.06 6.38 -0.31
C THR A 104 -6.02 6.35 1.21
N TYR A 105 -7.10 6.76 1.85
CA TYR A 105 -7.26 6.71 3.30
C TYR A 105 -7.95 5.40 3.70
N GLY A 106 -7.17 4.46 4.26
CA GLY A 106 -7.64 3.19 4.80
C GLY A 106 -7.01 2.93 6.17
N THR A 107 -6.63 1.67 6.45
CA THR A 107 -5.89 1.32 7.68
C THR A 107 -4.59 2.13 7.81
N GLY A 108 -3.86 2.26 6.71
CA GLY A 108 -2.80 3.25 6.47
C GLY A 108 -3.23 4.25 5.41
N CYS A 109 -2.34 5.16 5.04
CA CYS A 109 -2.54 6.19 4.04
C CYS A 109 -1.43 6.11 2.99
N PHE A 110 -1.81 6.00 1.72
CA PHE A 110 -0.87 5.74 0.62
C PHE A 110 -1.09 6.72 -0.52
N MET A 111 -0.13 7.63 -0.65
CA MET A 111 -0.08 8.60 -1.73
C MET A 111 0.75 8.02 -2.88
N LEU A 112 0.17 7.96 -4.08
CA LEU A 112 0.87 7.54 -5.28
C LEU A 112 0.74 8.63 -6.34
N MET A 113 1.83 8.90 -7.05
CA MET A 113 1.89 9.80 -8.20
C MET A 113 2.48 9.07 -9.40
N ASN A 114 1.76 9.07 -10.52
CA ASN A 114 2.25 8.52 -11.78
C ASN A 114 3.43 9.36 -12.30
N THR A 115 4.54 8.71 -12.67
CA THR A 115 5.74 9.36 -13.22
C THR A 115 5.99 9.02 -14.70
N GLY A 116 5.04 8.37 -15.35
CA GLY A 116 5.11 7.90 -16.73
C GLY A 116 6.14 6.78 -16.91
N GLU A 117 6.75 6.70 -18.09
CA GLU A 117 7.73 5.66 -18.43
C GLU A 117 9.11 5.88 -17.77
N LYS A 118 9.27 6.93 -16.96
CA LYS A 118 10.52 7.24 -16.26
C LYS A 118 10.40 6.91 -14.77
N ALA A 119 11.28 6.01 -14.31
CA ALA A 119 11.54 5.81 -12.90
C ALA A 119 12.20 7.06 -12.30
N VAL A 120 11.49 7.78 -11.43
CA VAL A 120 12.00 8.98 -10.74
C VAL A 120 12.52 8.57 -9.38
N GLN A 121 13.81 8.76 -9.12
CA GLN A 121 14.40 8.57 -7.79
C GLN A 121 13.98 9.73 -6.87
N SER A 122 13.55 9.41 -5.65
CA SER A 122 13.20 10.44 -4.66
C SER A 122 14.44 10.93 -3.90
N GLU A 123 14.54 12.25 -3.73
CA GLU A 123 15.49 12.90 -2.80
C GLU A 123 14.82 13.29 -1.47
N HIS A 124 13.54 12.91 -1.28
CA HIS A 124 12.70 13.32 -0.14
C HIS A 124 12.06 12.13 0.60
N GLY A 125 12.70 10.95 0.55
CA GLY A 125 12.25 9.78 1.29
C GLY A 125 10.97 9.13 0.75
N LEU A 126 10.68 9.25 -0.55
CA LEU A 126 9.61 8.49 -1.20
C LEU A 126 10.18 7.24 -1.89
N LEU A 127 9.31 6.24 -2.10
CA LEU A 127 9.66 5.04 -2.85
C LEU A 127 9.44 5.26 -4.35
N THR A 128 10.38 4.80 -5.17
CA THR A 128 10.18 4.63 -6.60
C THR A 128 9.69 3.20 -6.84
N THR A 129 8.55 3.06 -7.53
CA THR A 129 7.90 1.75 -7.75
C THR A 129 7.33 1.66 -9.15
N ILE A 130 6.97 0.45 -9.59
CA ILE A 130 6.21 0.28 -10.85
C ILE A 130 4.72 0.55 -10.58
N ALA A 131 4.09 1.33 -11.46
CA ALA A 131 2.67 1.63 -11.45
C ALA A 131 1.85 0.54 -12.16
N TRP A 132 2.27 0.12 -13.36
CA TRP A 132 1.69 -1.01 -14.11
C TRP A 132 2.52 -1.34 -15.36
N GLY A 133 2.32 -2.54 -15.89
CA GLY A 133 2.68 -2.89 -17.27
C GLY A 133 1.45 -3.01 -18.15
N LEU A 134 1.42 -2.28 -19.28
CA LEU A 134 0.31 -2.32 -20.23
C LEU A 134 0.83 -2.07 -21.66
N ASN A 135 0.37 -2.88 -22.63
CA ASN A 135 0.72 -2.73 -24.05
C ASN A 135 2.23 -2.66 -24.34
N GLY A 136 3.03 -3.47 -23.65
CA GLY A 136 4.49 -3.51 -23.80
C GLY A 136 5.23 -2.32 -23.18
N LYS A 137 4.54 -1.47 -22.44
CA LYS A 137 5.11 -0.33 -21.71
C LYS A 137 5.01 -0.54 -20.21
N VAL A 138 5.98 0.01 -19.49
CA VAL A 138 5.99 0.05 -18.02
C VAL A 138 5.91 1.50 -17.58
N GLU A 139 4.93 1.79 -16.74
CA GLU A 139 4.81 3.09 -16.08
C GLU A 139 5.24 2.96 -14.62
N TYR A 140 5.82 4.04 -14.09
CA TYR A 140 6.34 4.12 -12.73
C TYR A 140 5.50 5.07 -11.87
N ALA A 141 5.71 4.97 -10.56
CA ALA A 141 5.13 5.88 -9.60
C ALA A 141 6.14 6.25 -8.50
N LEU A 142 5.91 7.43 -7.92
CA LEU A 142 6.41 7.77 -6.59
C LEU A 142 5.35 7.44 -5.55
N GLU A 143 5.76 6.84 -4.44
CA GLU A 143 4.88 6.45 -3.35
C GLU A 143 5.36 7.01 -2.01
N GLY A 144 4.43 7.61 -1.28
CA GLY A 144 4.55 7.89 0.15
C GLY A 144 3.66 6.96 0.96
N SER A 145 4.25 6.21 1.88
CA SER A 145 3.54 5.24 2.71
C SER A 145 3.44 5.73 4.16
N ILE A 146 2.22 5.99 4.63
CA ILE A 146 1.89 6.31 6.02
C ILE A 146 1.24 5.07 6.62
N PHE A 147 1.91 4.42 7.57
CA PHE A 147 1.47 3.11 8.08
C PHE A 147 0.20 3.18 8.93
N VAL A 148 0.02 4.26 9.67
CA VAL A 148 -1.08 4.41 10.64
C VAL A 148 -1.94 5.60 10.24
N ALA A 149 -3.13 5.30 9.69
CA ALA A 149 -4.15 6.30 9.40
C ALA A 149 -5.47 5.93 10.09
N GLY A 150 -6.37 5.20 9.42
CA GLY A 150 -7.61 4.71 10.02
C GLY A 150 -7.39 3.79 11.22
N SER A 151 -6.24 3.12 11.31
CA SER A 151 -5.85 2.33 12.50
C SER A 151 -5.67 3.20 13.76
N ALA A 152 -5.34 4.49 13.64
CA ALA A 152 -5.36 5.41 14.79
C ALA A 152 -6.78 5.61 15.34
N ILE A 153 -7.76 5.75 14.45
CA ILE A 153 -9.18 5.86 14.83
C ILE A 153 -9.69 4.55 15.43
N GLN A 154 -9.27 3.41 14.90
CA GLN A 154 -9.55 2.10 15.50
C GLN A 154 -8.93 1.98 16.89
N TRP A 155 -7.70 2.47 17.09
CA TRP A 155 -7.05 2.48 18.41
C TRP A 155 -7.81 3.35 19.42
N LEU A 156 -8.31 4.52 19.02
CA LEU A 156 -9.19 5.33 19.89
C LEU A 156 -10.47 4.60 20.28
N ARG A 157 -11.06 3.82 19.35
CA ARG A 157 -12.29 3.05 19.57
C ARG A 157 -12.07 1.84 20.47
N ASP A 158 -11.10 0.99 20.15
CA ASP A 158 -10.95 -0.33 20.75
C ASP A 158 -9.96 -0.31 21.92
N GLY A 159 -8.85 0.40 21.74
CA GLY A 159 -7.77 0.52 22.71
C GLY A 159 -8.13 1.47 23.84
N LEU A 160 -8.28 2.76 23.51
CA LEU A 160 -8.61 3.79 24.51
C LEU A 160 -10.09 3.89 24.83
N ARG A 161 -10.97 3.24 24.04
CA ARG A 161 -12.43 3.23 24.25
C ARG A 161 -13.03 4.61 24.38
N MET A 162 -12.49 5.57 23.62
CA MET A 162 -12.98 6.94 23.60
C MET A 162 -14.37 7.00 22.97
N PHE A 163 -14.69 6.21 21.97
CA PHE A 163 -16.01 6.20 21.33
C PHE A 163 -16.39 4.80 20.85
N LYS A 164 -17.66 4.61 20.50
CA LYS A 164 -18.22 3.28 20.21
C LYS A 164 -18.06 2.92 18.73
N SER A 165 -18.25 3.88 17.84
CA SER A 165 -18.10 3.69 16.40
C SER A 165 -16.98 4.58 15.86
N ALA A 166 -16.24 4.11 14.86
CA ALA A 166 -15.22 4.93 14.19
C ALA A 166 -15.82 6.21 13.60
N GLN A 167 -17.06 6.16 13.11
CA GLN A 167 -17.77 7.33 12.55
C GLN A 167 -18.03 8.41 13.60
N ASP A 168 -18.07 8.07 14.90
CA ASP A 168 -18.25 9.05 15.96
C ASP A 168 -17.06 10.03 16.04
N SER A 169 -15.89 9.69 15.48
CA SER A 169 -14.70 10.53 15.53
C SER A 169 -14.93 11.90 14.90
N GLU A 170 -15.64 11.96 13.76
CA GLU A 170 -15.98 13.21 13.07
C GLU A 170 -16.90 14.08 13.92
N ALA A 171 -17.90 13.46 14.55
CA ALA A 171 -18.86 14.15 15.42
C ALA A 171 -18.18 14.72 16.68
N TYR A 172 -17.16 14.05 17.22
CA TYR A 172 -16.36 14.59 18.34
C TYR A 172 -15.44 15.72 17.88
N ALA A 173 -14.71 15.53 16.78
CA ALA A 173 -13.77 16.53 16.30
C ALA A 173 -14.44 17.83 15.87
N SER A 174 -15.66 17.76 15.33
CA SER A 174 -16.45 18.92 14.92
C SER A 174 -17.05 19.74 16.08
N ARG A 175 -16.94 19.27 17.34
CA ARG A 175 -17.43 20.01 18.53
C ARG A 175 -16.44 21.06 19.04
N VAL A 176 -15.22 21.04 18.54
CA VAL A 176 -14.16 21.99 18.89
C VAL A 176 -13.58 22.59 17.61
N GLU A 177 -13.19 23.85 17.66
CA GLU A 177 -12.64 24.56 16.48
C GLU A 177 -11.13 24.36 16.28
N SER A 178 -10.44 23.87 17.33
CA SER A 178 -8.98 23.80 17.43
C SER A 178 -8.58 22.62 18.33
N THR A 179 -7.35 22.12 18.15
CA THR A 179 -6.71 21.15 19.06
C THR A 179 -6.09 21.81 20.29
N ASP A 180 -6.05 23.15 20.32
CA ASP A 180 -5.41 24.00 21.34
C ASP A 180 -3.96 23.59 21.64
N GLY A 181 -3.24 23.25 20.57
CA GLY A 181 -1.83 22.87 20.62
C GLY A 181 -1.59 21.38 20.92
N VAL A 182 -2.65 20.57 21.02
CA VAL A 182 -2.51 19.12 21.15
C VAL A 182 -2.06 18.52 19.82
N TYR A 183 -0.95 17.78 19.85
CA TYR A 183 -0.46 17.01 18.71
C TYR A 183 -0.45 15.53 19.07
N VAL A 184 -0.98 14.70 18.18
CA VAL A 184 -0.87 13.24 18.25
C VAL A 184 0.03 12.79 17.11
N VAL A 185 1.04 11.98 17.42
CA VAL A 185 1.91 11.34 16.44
C VAL A 185 1.64 9.83 16.54
N PRO A 186 0.79 9.24 15.68
CA PRO A 186 0.33 7.86 15.83
C PRO A 186 1.33 6.83 15.29
N ALA A 187 2.61 6.96 15.64
CA ALA A 187 3.70 6.09 15.19
C ALA A 187 3.74 4.74 15.92
N PHE A 188 2.63 3.99 15.97
CA PHE A 188 2.55 2.75 16.76
C PHE A 188 3.50 1.64 16.29
N VAL A 189 3.89 1.68 15.01
CA VAL A 189 4.82 0.75 14.36
C VAL A 189 5.98 1.49 13.70
N GLY A 190 6.36 2.66 14.24
CA GLY A 190 7.32 3.57 13.62
C GLY A 190 6.67 4.58 12.67
N LEU A 191 7.50 5.42 12.07
CA LEU A 191 7.12 6.39 11.06
C LEU A 191 7.51 5.90 9.66
N GLY A 192 6.54 5.94 8.75
CA GLY A 192 6.77 5.70 7.33
C GLY A 192 7.40 6.90 6.62
N ALA A 193 7.10 7.07 5.34
CA ALA A 193 7.59 8.21 4.56
C ALA A 193 7.13 9.55 5.17
N PRO A 194 7.95 10.61 5.13
CA PRO A 194 9.32 10.67 4.59
C PRO A 194 10.41 10.29 5.62
N TYR A 195 10.05 9.84 6.83
CA TYR A 195 10.97 9.70 7.97
C TYR A 195 11.74 8.37 8.01
N TRP A 196 11.06 7.26 7.72
CA TRP A 196 11.63 5.90 7.76
C TRP A 196 12.35 5.55 9.07
N ASP A 197 11.65 5.75 10.19
CA ASP A 197 12.17 5.46 11.53
C ASP A 197 11.29 4.42 12.23
N SER A 198 11.80 3.18 12.33
CA SER A 198 11.10 2.05 12.98
C SER A 198 11.11 2.15 14.51
N GLU A 199 12.03 2.92 15.08
CA GLU A 199 12.26 2.95 16.53
C GLU A 199 11.33 3.94 17.22
N VAL A 200 10.86 4.97 16.51
CA VAL A 200 9.85 5.90 17.02
C VAL A 200 8.57 5.17 17.42
N LYS A 201 7.92 5.68 18.48
CA LYS A 201 6.67 5.17 19.02
C LYS A 201 5.63 6.28 19.10
N GLY A 202 4.37 5.88 19.26
CA GLY A 202 3.25 6.82 19.37
C GLY A 202 3.44 7.82 20.52
N ALA A 203 3.20 9.10 20.24
CA ALA A 203 3.42 10.18 21.20
C ALA A 203 2.30 11.22 21.16
N VAL A 204 2.11 11.94 22.27
CA VAL A 204 1.16 13.05 22.38
C VAL A 204 1.84 14.23 23.07
N PHE A 205 1.68 15.41 22.51
CA PHE A 205 2.29 16.65 23.00
C PHE A 205 1.24 17.75 23.19
N GLY A 206 1.58 18.78 23.97
CA GLY A 206 0.75 19.99 24.12
C GLY A 206 -0.47 19.83 25.03
N LEU A 207 -0.53 18.77 25.84
CA LEU A 207 -1.62 18.59 26.79
C LEU A 207 -1.62 19.68 27.88
N THR A 208 -2.79 20.23 28.16
CA THR A 208 -3.03 21.12 29.30
C THR A 208 -4.15 20.55 30.18
N ARG A 209 -4.39 21.18 31.35
CA ARG A 209 -5.53 20.82 32.22
C ARG A 209 -6.88 21.00 31.52
N GLY A 210 -6.96 21.89 30.53
CA GLY A 210 -8.17 22.17 29.76
C GLY A 210 -8.41 21.20 28.60
N THR A 211 -7.46 20.31 28.29
CA THR A 211 -7.59 19.43 27.14
C THR A 211 -8.80 18.51 27.25
N SER A 212 -9.69 18.61 26.28
CA SER A 212 -10.89 17.77 26.21
C SER A 212 -10.66 16.51 25.37
N LYS A 213 -11.60 15.58 25.49
CA LYS A 213 -11.66 14.39 24.63
C LYS A 213 -11.83 14.79 23.16
N GLU A 214 -12.66 15.78 22.88
CA GLU A 214 -12.92 16.30 21.54
C GLU A 214 -11.62 16.80 20.88
N GLN A 215 -10.78 17.52 21.64
CA GLN A 215 -9.47 18.00 21.16
C GLN A 215 -8.51 16.85 20.88
N PHE A 216 -8.49 15.81 21.71
CA PHE A 216 -7.65 14.64 21.49
C PHE A 216 -8.07 13.86 20.23
N VAL A 217 -9.38 13.66 20.05
CA VAL A 217 -9.93 13.00 18.85
C VAL A 217 -9.64 13.82 17.60
N ARG A 218 -9.80 15.15 17.67
CA ARG A 218 -9.45 16.05 16.57
C ARG A 218 -7.97 16.00 16.23
N ALA A 219 -7.08 16.09 17.22
CA ALA A 219 -5.64 16.01 17.02
C ALA A 219 -5.20 14.67 16.40
N THR A 220 -5.90 13.58 16.72
CA THR A 220 -5.66 12.29 16.08
C THR A 220 -6.08 12.31 14.61
N LEU A 221 -7.22 12.92 14.25
CA LEU A 221 -7.64 13.08 12.86
C LEU A 221 -6.74 14.03 12.05
N GLU A 222 -6.26 15.12 12.66
CA GLU A 222 -5.33 16.06 12.02
C GLU A 222 -3.93 15.45 11.78
N SER A 223 -3.61 14.33 12.42
CA SER A 223 -2.33 13.63 12.24
C SER A 223 -2.29 12.67 11.04
N LEU A 224 -3.42 12.45 10.36
CA LEU A 224 -3.58 11.45 9.29
C LEU A 224 -3.24 11.96 7.89
#